data_AF-A0A9D4WI69-F1
#
_entry.id   AF-A0A9D4WI69-F1
#
_cell.length_a   1.000
_cell.length_b   1.000
_cell.length_c   1.000
_cell.angle_alpha   90.00
_cell.angle_beta   90.00
_cell.angle_gamma   90.00
#
_symmetry.space_group_name_H-M   'P 1'
#
loop_
_entity.id
_entity.type
_entity.pdbx_description
1 polymer ?
#
loop_
_entity_poly.entity_id
_entity_poly.type
_entity_poly.pdbx_seq_one_letter_code
_entity_poly.pdbx_strand_id
1 'polypeptide(L)'
;MKNSRNEKRSQHPNVETQASLKWEKGYKNVEVFSKEHLAVSLAYDVAQLSTKFTKERGAFTVALSGGSLIKYLRKLVDSPYAETIDWSKWHVFWVDERVVPKDNLESNYKLANDGFLSKVPIPPLNVYSIDDSLPPDGAADVYETTLRRLVTSNVIATSTNGLPKFDLMLLGMGPDGHVASLFPGHPLLNEDQKWISFLNDSPKQPPERITFTFPVINASSNVTMVVTREFTTSSKDGRRGRALEQNVPYSSDLLALQPSIQRSQEQTPTSKDLLALQPSIQRLA
;
A
#
# COMPACT_ATOMS: atom_id res chain seq x y z
N MET A 1 39.74 -21.27 -4.44
CA MET A 1 38.50 -21.36 -3.64
C MET A 1 37.85 -19.98 -3.56
N LYS A 2 36.81 -19.72 -4.35
CA LYS A 2 35.92 -18.56 -4.18
C LYS A 2 34.50 -19.08 -4.37
N ASN A 3 33.75 -19.16 -3.26
CA ASN A 3 32.35 -19.55 -3.24
C ASN A 3 31.49 -18.38 -3.72
N SER A 4 30.84 -18.53 -4.87
CA SER A 4 29.70 -17.70 -5.29
C SER A 4 28.44 -18.22 -4.59
N ARG A 5 27.86 -17.42 -3.70
CA ARG A 5 26.50 -17.65 -3.22
C ARG A 5 25.52 -17.14 -4.28
N ASN A 6 24.86 -18.06 -4.96
CA ASN A 6 23.67 -17.78 -5.75
C ASN A 6 22.59 -17.20 -4.84
N GLU A 7 22.19 -15.94 -5.09
CA GLU A 7 20.92 -15.40 -4.61
C GLU A 7 19.79 -16.18 -5.29
N LYS A 8 19.06 -16.99 -4.49
CA LYS A 8 17.85 -17.67 -4.98
C LYS A 8 16.77 -16.63 -5.23
N ARG A 9 16.50 -16.38 -6.51
CA ARG A 9 15.34 -15.64 -7.03
C ARG A 9 14.07 -16.34 -6.52
N SER A 10 13.24 -15.62 -5.76
CA SER A 10 11.89 -16.08 -5.38
C SER A 10 11.08 -16.24 -6.67
N GLN A 11 10.83 -17.48 -7.09
CA GLN A 11 9.96 -17.76 -8.22
C GLN A 11 8.52 -17.77 -7.71
N HIS A 12 7.72 -16.78 -8.12
CA HIS A 12 6.26 -16.79 -7.94
C HIS A 12 5.68 -18.09 -8.51
N PRO A 13 4.58 -18.64 -7.95
CA PRO A 13 3.97 -19.86 -8.44
C PRO A 13 3.44 -19.68 -9.87
N ASN A 14 4.15 -20.16 -10.90
CA ASN A 14 3.73 -20.22 -12.32
C ASN A 14 2.89 -19.03 -12.87
N VAL A 15 3.10 -17.80 -12.39
CA VAL A 15 2.46 -16.59 -12.94
C VAL A 15 3.48 -15.92 -13.86
N GLU A 16 3.19 -15.91 -15.16
CA GLU A 16 4.04 -15.28 -16.17
C GLU A 16 3.91 -13.75 -16.06
N THR A 17 4.93 -13.09 -15.50
CA THR A 17 5.01 -11.62 -15.47
C THR A 17 5.07 -11.10 -16.92
N GLN A 18 4.15 -10.22 -17.32
CA GLN A 18 4.08 -9.74 -18.70
C GLN A 18 5.25 -8.82 -19.06
N ALA A 19 5.77 -8.08 -18.08
CA ALA A 19 7.00 -7.30 -18.20
C ALA A 19 7.59 -7.01 -16.80
N SER A 20 8.92 -7.02 -16.70
CA SER A 20 9.63 -6.51 -15.52
C SER A 20 10.53 -5.36 -15.93
N LEU A 21 10.38 -4.20 -15.28
CA LEU A 21 11.21 -3.03 -15.52
C LEU A 21 12.12 -2.81 -14.30
N LYS A 22 13.43 -2.73 -14.53
CA LYS A 22 14.40 -2.31 -13.52
C LYS A 22 14.50 -0.80 -13.52
N TRP A 23 14.25 -0.17 -12.38
CA TRP A 23 14.37 1.28 -12.22
C TRP A 23 15.73 1.67 -11.63
N GLU A 24 16.31 2.78 -12.09
CA GLU A 24 17.71 3.12 -11.78
C GLU A 24 17.96 3.68 -10.37
N LYS A 25 16.94 3.92 -9.54
CA LYS A 25 17.14 4.34 -8.13
C LYS A 25 16.06 3.81 -7.18
N GLY A 26 16.46 3.08 -6.14
CA GLY A 26 15.68 2.87 -4.90
C GLY A 26 14.50 1.89 -4.93
N TYR A 27 13.91 1.61 -6.09
CA TYR A 27 12.79 0.67 -6.24
C TYR A 27 13.29 -0.63 -6.83
N LYS A 28 13.12 -1.75 -6.11
CA LYS A 28 13.70 -3.01 -6.58
C LYS A 28 12.88 -3.70 -7.66
N ASN A 29 11.54 -3.64 -7.68
CA ASN A 29 10.74 -4.35 -8.70
C ASN A 29 9.46 -3.59 -9.11
N VAL A 30 9.28 -3.42 -10.42
CA VAL A 30 7.99 -3.10 -11.07
C VAL A 30 7.52 -4.34 -11.81
N GLU A 31 6.32 -4.81 -11.48
CA GLU A 31 5.75 -6.00 -12.10
C GLU A 31 4.38 -5.67 -12.70
N VAL A 32 4.19 -6.11 -13.95
CA VAL A 32 2.95 -5.90 -14.70
C VAL A 32 2.18 -7.21 -14.85
N PHE A 33 0.89 -7.16 -14.49
CA PHE A 33 0.01 -8.32 -14.44
C PHE A 33 -1.34 -8.04 -15.11
N SER A 34 -2.01 -9.11 -15.56
CA SER A 34 -3.46 -9.08 -15.75
C SER A 34 -4.19 -8.91 -14.41
N LYS A 35 -5.50 -8.57 -14.44
CA LYS A 35 -6.31 -8.38 -13.22
C LYS A 35 -6.29 -9.61 -12.32
N GLU A 36 -6.43 -10.80 -12.89
CA GLU A 36 -6.48 -12.06 -12.16
C GLU A 36 -5.12 -12.40 -11.55
N HIS A 37 -4.05 -12.23 -12.33
CA HIS A 37 -2.69 -12.50 -11.87
C HIS A 37 -2.21 -11.51 -10.82
N LEU A 38 -2.66 -10.24 -10.88
CA LEU A 38 -2.38 -9.27 -9.84
C LEU A 38 -2.93 -9.71 -8.49
N ALA A 39 -4.18 -10.20 -8.46
CA ALA A 39 -4.80 -10.66 -7.22
C ALA A 39 -4.03 -11.85 -6.62
N VAL A 40 -3.65 -12.81 -7.47
CA VAL A 40 -2.89 -14.00 -7.05
C VAL A 40 -1.50 -13.64 -6.54
N SER A 41 -0.77 -12.78 -7.28
CA SER A 41 0.57 -12.36 -6.89
C SER A 41 0.56 -11.55 -5.58
N LEU A 42 -0.39 -10.61 -5.47
CA LEU A 42 -0.56 -9.81 -4.25
C LEU A 42 -0.86 -10.70 -3.04
N ALA A 43 -1.78 -11.67 -3.17
CA ALA A 43 -2.10 -12.59 -2.08
C ALA A 43 -0.88 -13.44 -1.68
N TYR A 44 -0.12 -13.93 -2.66
CA TYR A 44 1.10 -14.68 -2.42
C TYR A 44 2.12 -13.86 -1.61
N ASP A 45 2.42 -12.64 -2.06
CA ASP A 45 3.39 -11.77 -1.40
C ASP A 45 2.98 -11.40 0.03
N VAL A 46 1.70 -11.04 0.20
CA VAL A 46 1.14 -10.74 1.53
C VAL A 46 1.24 -11.96 2.44
N ALA A 47 0.92 -13.17 1.95
CA ALA A 47 1.03 -14.40 2.73
C ALA A 47 2.49 -14.73 3.12
N GLN A 48 3.45 -14.50 2.22
CA GLN A 48 4.87 -14.70 2.50
C GLN A 48 5.38 -13.71 3.56
N LEU A 49 5.02 -12.43 3.44
CA LEU A 49 5.38 -11.41 4.44
C LEU A 49 4.72 -11.70 5.79
N SER A 50 3.44 -12.07 5.79
CA SER A 50 2.72 -12.51 6.98
C SER A 50 3.46 -13.64 7.69
N THR A 51 3.80 -14.71 6.96
CA THR A 51 4.54 -15.87 7.49
C THR A 51 5.90 -15.46 8.07
N LYS A 52 6.65 -14.65 7.32
CA LYS A 52 7.97 -14.16 7.74
C LYS A 52 7.89 -13.41 9.06
N PHE A 53 7.07 -12.36 9.15
CA PHE A 53 7.05 -11.49 10.32
C PHE A 53 6.36 -12.15 11.52
N THR A 54 5.38 -13.01 11.28
CA THR A 54 4.81 -13.86 12.34
C THR A 54 5.87 -14.75 12.96
N LYS A 55 6.76 -15.35 12.15
CA LYS A 55 7.87 -16.17 12.65
C LYS A 55 8.93 -15.34 13.37
N GLU A 56 9.27 -14.15 12.87
CA GLU A 56 10.32 -13.31 13.43
C GLU A 56 9.90 -12.57 14.70
N ARG A 57 8.65 -12.13 14.79
CA ARG A 57 8.17 -11.20 15.84
C ARG A 57 6.91 -11.67 16.56
N GLY A 58 6.28 -12.75 16.12
CA GLY A 58 5.02 -13.24 16.69
C GLY A 58 3.81 -12.37 16.34
N ALA A 59 3.95 -11.43 15.40
CA ALA A 59 2.90 -10.53 14.92
C ALA A 59 3.17 -10.12 13.47
N PHE A 60 2.11 -9.82 12.72
CA PHE A 60 2.17 -9.21 11.39
C PHE A 60 1.32 -7.94 11.35
N THR A 61 1.98 -6.80 11.13
CA THR A 61 1.38 -5.47 11.14
C THR A 61 1.20 -4.95 9.72
N VAL A 62 -0.05 -4.80 9.28
CA VAL A 62 -0.40 -4.38 7.92
C VAL A 62 -1.29 -3.15 7.93
N ALA A 63 -0.90 -2.11 7.17
CA ALA A 63 -1.72 -0.92 6.97
C ALA A 63 -2.30 -0.90 5.55
N LEU A 64 -3.60 -0.60 5.43
CA LEU A 64 -4.37 -0.66 4.20
C LEU A 64 -4.79 0.74 3.74
N SER A 65 -4.64 1.02 2.45
CA SER A 65 -5.44 2.04 1.77
C SER A 65 -6.79 1.47 1.31
N GLY A 66 -7.72 2.36 0.95
CA GLY A 66 -8.98 1.98 0.31
C GLY A 66 -8.88 1.71 -1.19
N GLY A 67 -9.99 1.96 -1.89
CA GLY A 67 -10.07 1.89 -3.35
C GLY A 67 -10.04 0.48 -3.93
N SER A 68 -9.53 0.34 -5.16
CA SER A 68 -9.52 -0.94 -5.87
C SER A 68 -8.63 -2.00 -5.22
N LEU A 69 -7.62 -1.59 -4.43
CA LEU A 69 -6.72 -2.47 -3.68
C LEU A 69 -7.49 -3.55 -2.90
N ILE A 70 -8.56 -3.17 -2.20
CA ILE A 70 -9.35 -4.10 -1.38
C ILE A 70 -9.96 -5.23 -2.22
N LYS A 71 -10.31 -4.96 -3.50
CA LYS A 71 -10.85 -5.99 -4.41
C LYS A 71 -9.82 -7.10 -4.67
N TYR A 72 -8.54 -6.76 -4.76
CA TYR A 72 -7.46 -7.71 -5.01
C TYR A 72 -7.10 -8.50 -3.74
N LEU A 73 -7.15 -7.85 -2.57
CA LEU A 73 -6.94 -8.53 -1.27
C LEU A 73 -8.00 -9.60 -0.98
N ARG A 74 -9.17 -9.55 -1.62
CA ARG A 74 -10.17 -10.62 -1.51
C ARG A 74 -9.61 -11.99 -1.86
N LYS A 75 -8.55 -12.07 -2.68
CA LYS A 75 -7.91 -13.35 -3.01
C LYS A 75 -7.37 -14.08 -1.78
N LEU A 76 -7.06 -13.37 -0.70
CA LEU A 76 -6.63 -13.97 0.57
C LEU A 76 -7.72 -14.75 1.30
N VAL A 77 -9.00 -14.57 0.95
CA VAL A 77 -10.12 -15.32 1.54
C VAL A 77 -10.33 -16.68 0.87
N ASP A 78 -9.63 -16.93 -0.25
CA ASP A 78 -9.68 -18.21 -0.95
C ASP A 78 -8.65 -19.19 -0.38
N SER A 79 -8.88 -20.49 -0.61
CA SER A 79 -7.86 -21.52 -0.39
C SER A 79 -6.64 -21.29 -1.32
N PRO A 80 -5.40 -21.52 -0.85
CA PRO A 80 -5.04 -22.02 0.48
C PRO A 80 -4.88 -20.93 1.55
N TYR A 81 -4.95 -19.64 1.18
CA TYR A 81 -4.56 -18.54 2.05
C TYR A 81 -5.43 -18.43 3.30
N ALA A 82 -6.76 -18.57 3.16
CA ALA A 82 -7.68 -18.52 4.29
C ALA A 82 -7.36 -19.55 5.37
N GLU A 83 -6.83 -20.71 4.99
CA GLU A 83 -6.52 -21.84 5.88
C GLU A 83 -5.07 -21.83 6.40
N THR A 84 -4.14 -21.28 5.62
CA THR A 84 -2.70 -21.37 5.89
C THR A 84 -2.12 -20.13 6.57
N ILE A 85 -2.78 -18.98 6.47
CA ILE A 85 -2.38 -17.76 7.18
C ILE A 85 -2.82 -17.84 8.64
N ASP A 86 -1.90 -17.55 9.56
CA ASP A 86 -2.22 -17.39 10.98
C ASP A 86 -2.83 -16.00 11.25
N TRP A 87 -4.13 -15.88 10.98
CA TRP A 87 -4.91 -14.63 11.16
C TRP A 87 -4.91 -14.11 12.59
N SER A 88 -4.64 -14.95 13.59
CA SER A 88 -4.57 -14.54 15.00
C SER A 88 -3.42 -13.58 15.28
N LYS A 89 -2.43 -13.53 14.38
CA LYS A 89 -1.22 -12.71 14.48
C LYS A 89 -1.30 -11.42 13.67
N TRP A 90 -2.37 -11.23 12.90
CA TRP A 90 -2.56 -10.03 12.11
C TRP A 90 -3.03 -8.88 12.97
N HIS A 91 -2.40 -7.72 12.77
CA HIS A 91 -2.81 -6.42 13.28
C HIS A 91 -3.02 -5.50 12.07
N VAL A 92 -4.26 -5.03 11.88
CA VAL A 92 -4.70 -4.31 10.70
C VAL A 92 -4.96 -2.85 11.03
N PHE A 93 -4.45 -1.97 10.17
CA PHE A 93 -4.51 -0.51 10.29
C PHE A 93 -4.98 0.09 8.96
N TRP A 94 -5.33 1.38 8.99
CA TRP A 94 -5.61 2.18 7.81
C TRP A 94 -4.53 3.25 7.63
N VAL A 95 -4.02 3.35 6.41
CA VAL A 95 -3.07 4.41 6.01
C VAL A 95 -3.80 5.74 5.87
N ASP A 96 -5.05 5.71 5.43
CA ASP A 96 -5.94 6.86 5.39
C ASP A 96 -7.41 6.43 5.56
N GLU A 97 -8.24 7.37 5.99
CA GLU A 97 -9.68 7.20 6.08
C GLU A 97 -10.42 8.51 5.77
N ARG A 98 -11.62 8.35 5.24
CA ARG A 98 -12.63 9.37 5.00
C ARG A 98 -13.29 9.65 6.34
N VAL A 99 -13.38 10.91 6.73
CA VAL A 99 -14.09 11.29 7.96
C VAL A 99 -15.59 11.19 7.68
N VAL A 100 -16.09 9.97 7.79
CA VAL A 100 -17.49 9.57 7.61
C VAL A 100 -17.78 8.41 8.57
N PRO A 101 -19.06 8.13 8.90
CA PRO A 101 -19.41 6.95 9.67
C PRO A 101 -18.87 5.64 9.06
N LYS A 102 -18.52 4.66 9.90
CA LYS A 102 -17.97 3.36 9.48
C LYS A 102 -18.92 2.51 8.65
N ASP A 103 -20.22 2.80 8.63
CA ASP A 103 -21.21 2.15 7.79
C ASP A 103 -21.45 2.89 6.46
N ASN A 104 -20.79 4.04 6.25
CA ASN A 104 -20.86 4.82 5.02
C ASN A 104 -20.09 4.12 3.88
N LEU A 105 -20.64 4.19 2.66
CA LEU A 105 -20.05 3.59 1.46
C LEU A 105 -18.66 4.16 1.10
N GLU A 106 -18.36 5.39 1.52
CA GLU A 106 -17.07 6.04 1.28
C GLU A 106 -15.99 5.63 2.30
N SER A 107 -16.35 4.93 3.39
CA SER A 107 -15.40 4.46 4.41
C SER A 107 -14.48 3.36 3.87
N ASN A 108 -13.18 3.57 4.03
CA ASN A 108 -12.16 2.56 3.77
C ASN A 108 -12.29 1.38 4.74
N TYR A 109 -12.70 1.61 6.00
CA TYR A 109 -13.04 0.56 6.95
C TYR A 109 -14.17 -0.31 6.42
N LYS A 110 -15.31 0.29 6.03
CA LYS A 110 -16.44 -0.47 5.47
C LYS A 110 -16.00 -1.32 4.29
N LEU A 111 -15.28 -0.69 3.35
CA LEU A 111 -14.82 -1.34 2.14
C LEU A 111 -13.95 -2.57 2.46
N ALA A 112 -12.99 -2.43 3.36
CA ALA A 112 -12.11 -3.52 3.81
C ALA A 112 -12.89 -4.59 4.58
N ASN A 113 -13.82 -4.19 5.45
CA ASN A 113 -14.66 -5.11 6.22
C ASN A 113 -15.52 -6.00 5.32
N ASP A 114 -16.30 -5.40 4.42
CA ASP A 114 -17.21 -6.11 3.51
C ASP A 114 -16.43 -6.92 2.46
N GLY A 115 -15.26 -6.41 2.05
CA GLY A 115 -14.41 -7.03 1.06
C GLY A 115 -13.67 -8.25 1.58
N PHE A 116 -13.05 -8.13 2.75
CA PHE A 116 -11.99 -9.02 3.22
C PHE A 116 -12.10 -9.36 4.71
N LEU A 117 -12.12 -8.37 5.62
CA LEU A 117 -11.92 -8.62 7.06
C LEU A 117 -13.03 -9.46 7.69
N SER A 118 -14.29 -9.29 7.25
CA SER A 118 -15.43 -10.08 7.75
C SER A 118 -15.39 -11.56 7.34
N LYS A 119 -14.45 -11.97 6.48
CA LYS A 119 -14.35 -13.32 5.89
C LYS A 119 -13.14 -14.10 6.41
N VAL A 120 -12.34 -13.50 7.29
CA VAL A 120 -11.15 -14.13 7.89
C VAL A 120 -11.17 -13.96 9.40
N PRO A 121 -10.63 -14.93 10.18
CA PRO A 121 -10.72 -14.93 11.64
C PRO A 121 -9.65 -14.03 12.30
N ILE A 122 -9.53 -12.77 11.87
CA ILE A 122 -8.68 -11.78 12.56
C ILE A 122 -9.38 -11.37 13.86
N PRO A 123 -8.70 -11.42 15.03
CA PRO A 123 -9.28 -10.96 16.28
C PRO A 123 -9.75 -9.50 16.20
N PRO A 124 -10.99 -9.15 16.59
CA PRO A 124 -11.48 -7.77 16.49
C PRO A 124 -10.60 -6.74 17.21
N LEU A 125 -9.96 -7.13 18.32
CA LEU A 125 -9.04 -6.27 19.08
C LEU A 125 -7.73 -5.94 18.32
N ASN A 126 -7.46 -6.64 17.23
CA ASN A 126 -6.31 -6.40 16.37
C ASN A 126 -6.68 -5.57 15.12
N VAL A 127 -7.91 -5.07 15.03
CA VAL A 127 -8.37 -4.20 13.94
C VAL A 127 -8.45 -2.77 14.47
N TYR A 128 -7.47 -1.95 14.11
CA TYR A 128 -7.33 -0.57 14.59
C TYR A 128 -7.85 0.39 13.54
N SER A 129 -9.15 0.61 13.54
CA SER A 129 -9.80 1.60 12.68
C SER A 129 -9.77 3.00 13.32
N ILE A 130 -9.90 4.03 12.49
CA ILE A 130 -10.07 5.41 12.96
C ILE A 130 -11.44 5.53 13.65
N ASP A 131 -11.48 6.24 14.77
CA ASP A 131 -12.69 6.39 15.59
C ASP A 131 -13.62 7.45 14.99
N ASP A 132 -14.73 6.99 14.40
CA ASP A 132 -15.77 7.81 13.78
C ASP A 132 -16.76 8.41 14.77
N SER A 133 -16.62 8.13 16.07
CA SER A 133 -17.40 8.75 17.14
C SER A 133 -16.77 10.05 17.68
N LEU A 134 -15.52 10.33 17.31
CA LEU A 134 -14.76 11.49 17.76
C LEU A 134 -14.75 12.60 16.68
N PRO A 135 -14.55 13.87 17.10
CA PRO A 135 -14.18 14.93 16.17
C PRO A 135 -12.92 14.56 15.37
N PRO A 136 -12.75 15.02 14.13
CA PRO A 136 -11.73 14.48 13.22
C PRO A 136 -10.28 14.69 13.69
N ASP A 137 -10.00 15.83 14.30
CA ASP A 137 -8.72 16.14 14.94
C ASP A 137 -8.47 15.23 16.15
N GLY A 138 -9.46 15.05 17.02
CA GLY A 138 -9.40 14.12 18.15
C GLY A 138 -9.23 12.66 17.71
N ALA A 139 -9.88 12.25 16.62
CA ALA A 139 -9.74 10.92 16.05
C ALA A 139 -8.32 10.67 15.52
N ALA A 140 -7.70 11.67 14.89
CA ALA A 140 -6.29 11.60 14.46
C ALA A 140 -5.34 11.45 15.67
N ASP A 141 -5.54 12.23 16.73
CA ASP A 141 -4.72 12.20 17.94
C ASP A 141 -4.85 10.86 18.70
N VAL A 142 -6.08 10.32 18.81
CA VAL A 142 -6.35 9.02 19.42
C VAL A 142 -5.72 7.89 18.61
N TYR A 143 -5.79 7.98 17.28
CA TYR A 143 -5.18 7.00 16.40
C TYR A 143 -3.65 7.01 16.53
N GLU A 144 -3.02 8.19 16.52
CA GLU A 144 -1.58 8.33 16.77
C GLU A 144 -1.18 7.79 18.16
N THR A 145 -1.95 8.13 19.20
CA THR A 145 -1.72 7.63 20.58
C THR A 145 -1.80 6.11 20.64
N THR A 146 -2.74 5.51 19.92
CA THR A 146 -2.87 4.05 19.81
C THR A 146 -1.62 3.44 19.16
N LEU A 147 -1.11 4.02 18.08
CA LEU A 147 0.13 3.56 17.44
C LEU A 147 1.32 3.67 18.39
N ARG A 148 1.46 4.76 19.14
CA ARG A 148 2.54 4.94 20.14
C ARG A 148 2.50 3.87 21.23
N ARG A 149 1.31 3.52 21.71
CA ARG A 149 1.13 2.42 22.66
C ARG A 149 1.56 1.08 22.08
N LEU A 150 1.19 0.80 20.83
CA LEU A 150 1.53 -0.45 20.14
C LEU A 150 3.02 -0.55 19.81
N VAL A 151 3.69 0.58 19.58
CA VAL A 151 5.15 0.65 19.50
C VAL A 151 5.77 0.32 20.86
N THR A 152 5.28 0.94 21.93
CA THR A 152 5.77 0.70 23.31
C THR A 152 5.57 -0.75 23.75
N SER A 153 4.47 -1.38 23.34
CA SER A 153 4.19 -2.79 23.61
C SER A 153 4.83 -3.76 22.61
N ASN A 154 5.71 -3.29 21.73
CA ASN A 154 6.42 -4.07 20.70
C ASN A 154 5.54 -4.82 19.69
N VAL A 155 4.28 -4.45 19.52
CA VAL A 155 3.43 -4.97 18.44
C VAL A 155 3.89 -4.38 17.11
N ILE A 156 4.03 -3.06 17.06
CA ILE A 156 4.64 -2.34 15.94
C ILE A 156 6.13 -2.16 16.23
N ALA A 157 7.00 -2.51 15.28
CA ALA A 157 8.43 -2.29 15.45
C ALA A 157 8.76 -0.79 15.42
N THR A 158 9.93 -0.42 15.93
CA THR A 158 10.43 0.96 15.82
C THR A 158 11.50 1.02 14.74
N SER A 159 11.45 2.04 13.88
CA SER A 159 12.51 2.33 12.92
C SER A 159 13.74 2.95 13.61
N THR A 160 14.85 3.08 12.88
CA THR A 160 16.07 3.73 13.40
C THR A 160 15.85 5.19 13.81
N ASN A 161 14.79 5.83 13.30
CA ASN A 161 14.49 7.23 13.54
C ASN A 161 13.33 7.41 14.55
N GLY A 162 12.97 6.36 15.30
CA GLY A 162 11.91 6.41 16.32
C GLY A 162 10.48 6.38 15.78
N LEU A 163 10.30 6.23 14.47
CA LEU A 163 8.97 6.14 13.84
C LEU A 163 8.41 4.71 13.87
N PRO A 164 7.08 4.52 13.89
CA PRO A 164 6.47 3.19 13.80
C PRO A 164 6.85 2.54 12.47
N LYS A 165 7.33 1.31 12.55
CA LYS A 165 7.78 0.50 11.41
C LYS A 165 6.84 -0.67 11.24
N PHE A 166 5.85 -0.49 10.36
CA PHE A 166 4.94 -1.54 9.95
C PHE A 166 5.67 -2.61 9.12
N ASP A 167 5.13 -3.81 9.08
CA ASP A 167 5.70 -4.87 8.24
C ASP A 167 5.36 -4.64 6.77
N LEU A 168 4.13 -4.22 6.52
CA LEU A 168 3.62 -3.98 5.18
C LEU A 168 2.64 -2.80 5.18
N MET A 169 2.86 -1.85 4.26
CA MET A 169 1.83 -0.89 3.87
C MET A 169 1.39 -1.18 2.44
N LEU A 170 0.08 -1.39 2.28
CA LEU A 170 -0.55 -1.62 0.99
C LEU A 170 -1.21 -0.32 0.54
N LEU A 171 -0.65 0.30 -0.49
CA LEU A 171 -1.07 1.60 -0.99
C LEU A 171 -1.78 1.47 -2.32
N GLY A 172 -2.92 2.15 -2.46
CA GLY A 172 -3.46 2.52 -3.75
C GLY A 172 -2.83 3.82 -4.24
N MET A 173 -3.03 4.14 -5.52
CA MET A 173 -2.65 5.44 -6.07
C MET A 173 -3.81 6.01 -6.88
N GLY A 174 -4.15 7.27 -6.62
CA GLY A 174 -5.14 8.00 -7.40
C GLY A 174 -4.67 8.31 -8.83
N PRO A 175 -5.58 8.65 -9.75
CA PRO A 175 -5.24 9.04 -11.12
C PRO A 175 -4.35 10.30 -11.22
N ASP A 176 -4.42 11.15 -10.19
CA ASP A 176 -3.60 12.34 -9.93
C ASP A 176 -2.26 12.01 -9.26
N GLY A 177 -1.99 10.73 -8.93
CA GLY A 177 -0.76 10.29 -8.30
C GLY A 177 -0.70 10.46 -6.78
N HIS A 178 -1.80 10.83 -6.13
CA HIS A 178 -1.86 10.85 -4.66
C HIS A 178 -1.78 9.42 -4.10
N VAL A 179 -1.19 9.30 -2.91
CA VAL A 179 -1.19 8.09 -2.09
C VAL A 179 -1.76 8.44 -0.72
N ALA A 180 -2.47 7.51 -0.07
CA ALA A 180 -3.22 7.83 1.16
C ALA A 180 -4.12 9.07 0.93
N SER A 181 -4.10 10.06 1.81
CA SER A 181 -4.67 11.39 1.53
C SER A 181 -3.60 12.48 1.34
N LEU A 182 -2.46 12.11 0.75
CA LEU A 182 -1.34 12.99 0.43
C LEU A 182 -1.39 13.44 -1.03
N PHE A 183 -2.07 14.57 -1.27
CA PHE A 183 -2.37 15.06 -2.61
C PHE A 183 -1.24 15.91 -3.22
N PRO A 184 -1.01 15.83 -4.55
CA PRO A 184 -0.02 16.66 -5.23
C PRO A 184 -0.25 18.17 -4.97
N GLY A 185 0.81 18.88 -4.60
CA GLY A 185 0.77 20.32 -4.32
C GLY A 185 0.16 20.69 -2.96
N HIS A 186 -0.35 19.73 -2.20
CA HIS A 186 -0.92 19.99 -0.88
C HIS A 186 0.18 20.24 0.17
N PRO A 187 0.02 21.21 1.11
CA PRO A 187 1.02 21.50 2.14
C PRO A 187 1.42 20.29 2.99
N LEU A 188 0.48 19.36 3.21
CA LEU A 188 0.67 18.14 3.98
C LEU A 188 1.79 17.21 3.45
N LEU A 189 2.19 17.36 2.17
CA LEU A 189 3.34 16.64 1.63
C LEU A 189 4.66 17.00 2.34
N ASN A 190 4.71 18.12 3.07
CA ASN A 190 5.87 18.61 3.81
C ASN A 190 5.79 18.33 5.32
N GLU A 191 4.76 17.64 5.80
CA GLU A 191 4.64 17.27 7.22
C GLU A 191 5.71 16.23 7.59
N ASP A 192 6.54 16.59 8.57
CA ASP A 192 7.69 15.79 8.99
C ASP A 192 7.73 15.49 10.51
N GLN A 193 6.76 16.02 11.28
CA GLN A 193 6.70 15.85 12.75
C GLN A 193 5.63 14.84 13.18
N LYS A 194 4.41 14.99 12.66
CA LYS A 194 3.27 14.15 13.05
C LYS A 194 3.34 12.76 12.41
N TRP A 195 2.80 11.76 13.08
CA TRP A 195 2.62 10.44 12.48
C TRP A 195 1.33 10.38 11.69
N ILE A 196 0.28 11.01 12.23
CA ILE A 196 -1.07 11.08 11.67
C ILE A 196 -1.47 12.55 11.54
N SER A 197 -2.10 12.89 10.42
CA SER A 197 -2.64 14.23 10.18
C SER A 197 -4.09 14.17 9.75
N PHE A 198 -4.84 15.18 10.18
CA PHE A 198 -6.17 15.51 9.68
C PHE A 198 -6.06 16.63 8.64
N LEU A 199 -6.82 16.53 7.56
CA LEU A 199 -7.01 17.59 6.57
C LEU A 199 -8.50 17.73 6.24
N ASN A 200 -8.96 18.95 5.97
CA ASN A 200 -10.36 19.28 5.67
C ASN A 200 -10.55 19.93 4.29
N ASP A 201 -9.51 19.94 3.49
CA ASP A 201 -9.41 20.61 2.19
C ASP A 201 -8.91 19.64 1.11
N SER A 202 -9.22 18.34 1.24
CA SER A 202 -8.96 17.35 0.19
C SER A 202 -9.60 17.83 -1.13
N PRO A 203 -8.85 17.83 -2.24
CA PRO A 203 -9.39 18.20 -3.56
C PRO A 203 -10.39 17.17 -4.10
N LYS A 204 -10.57 16.05 -3.40
CA LYS A 204 -11.55 15.00 -3.71
C LYS A 204 -12.55 14.85 -2.57
N GLN A 205 -13.82 14.59 -2.90
CA GLN A 205 -14.88 14.35 -1.92
C GLN A 205 -14.70 13.01 -1.18
N PRO A 206 -15.14 12.88 0.09
CA PRO A 206 -15.42 13.99 1.02
C PRO A 206 -14.17 14.86 1.31
N PRO A 207 -14.26 16.11 1.76
CA PRO A 207 -13.06 16.95 1.92
C PRO A 207 -12.23 16.59 3.17
N GLU A 208 -12.87 15.98 4.17
CA GLU A 208 -12.25 15.63 5.45
C GLU A 208 -11.62 14.22 5.41
N ARG A 209 -10.36 14.15 5.82
CA ARG A 209 -9.52 12.95 5.79
C ARG A 209 -8.60 12.88 7.00
N ILE A 210 -8.31 11.66 7.44
CA ILE A 210 -7.23 11.37 8.38
C ILE A 210 -6.24 10.46 7.67
N THR A 211 -4.95 10.75 7.75
CA THR A 211 -3.93 10.07 6.95
C THR A 211 -2.60 9.94 7.68
N PHE A 212 -1.88 8.88 7.36
CA PHE A 212 -0.46 8.75 7.65
C PHE A 212 0.32 9.82 6.89
N THR A 213 1.40 10.28 7.50
CA THR A 213 2.36 11.19 6.89
C THR A 213 3.46 10.40 6.16
N PHE A 214 4.19 11.05 5.23
CA PHE A 214 5.28 10.38 4.52
C PHE A 214 6.38 9.79 5.43
N PRO A 215 6.81 10.45 6.53
CA PRO A 215 7.77 9.84 7.45
C PRO A 215 7.34 8.45 7.92
N VAL A 216 6.08 8.26 8.29
CA VAL A 216 5.55 6.98 8.75
C VAL A 216 5.46 5.97 7.62
N ILE A 217 4.97 6.38 6.44
CA ILE A 217 4.91 5.51 5.26
C ILE A 217 6.31 5.00 4.89
N ASN A 218 7.28 5.90 4.84
CA ASN A 218 8.67 5.61 4.46
C ASN A 218 9.44 4.82 5.54
N ALA A 219 8.93 4.78 6.77
CA ALA A 219 9.51 3.99 7.85
C ALA A 219 9.13 2.51 7.80
N SER A 220 8.09 2.15 7.02
CA SER A 220 7.64 0.76 6.87
C SER A 220 8.75 -0.17 6.36
N SER A 221 8.72 -1.43 6.78
CA SER A 221 9.63 -2.46 6.29
C SER A 221 9.41 -2.75 4.80
N ASN A 222 8.15 -2.81 4.40
CA ASN A 222 7.74 -3.00 3.02
C ASN A 222 6.60 -2.02 2.71
N VAL A 223 6.67 -1.41 1.54
CA VAL A 223 5.56 -0.67 0.95
C VAL A 223 5.27 -1.36 -0.37
N THR A 224 4.02 -1.69 -0.63
CA THR A 224 3.56 -2.26 -1.91
C THR A 224 2.48 -1.34 -2.46
N MET A 225 2.74 -0.76 -3.62
CA MET A 225 1.79 0.07 -4.33
C MET A 225 1.07 -0.78 -5.38
N VAL A 226 -0.25 -0.80 -5.31
CA VAL A 226 -1.12 -1.54 -6.23
C VAL A 226 -1.86 -0.53 -7.09
N VAL A 227 -1.44 -0.39 -8.34
CA VAL A 227 -1.99 0.59 -9.28
C VAL A 227 -2.73 -0.12 -10.38
N THR A 228 -4.01 0.21 -10.53
CA THR A 228 -4.87 -0.43 -11.52
C THR A 228 -5.52 0.58 -12.45
N ARG A 229 -5.43 0.34 -13.76
CA ARG A 229 -6.05 1.16 -14.78
C ARG A 229 -7.15 0.39 -15.50
N GLU A 230 -8.23 1.08 -15.82
CA GLU A 230 -9.21 0.59 -16.79
C GLU A 230 -8.98 1.32 -18.11
N PHE A 231 -8.62 0.58 -19.15
CA PHE A 231 -8.59 1.12 -20.50
C PHE A 231 -10.03 1.19 -21.03
N THR A 232 -10.59 2.39 -21.15
CA THR A 232 -11.82 2.61 -21.92
C THR A 232 -11.46 2.93 -23.36
N THR A 233 -11.87 2.11 -24.33
CA THR A 233 -11.58 2.25 -25.77
C THR A 233 -12.30 3.43 -26.45
N SER A 234 -12.75 4.45 -25.72
CA SER A 234 -13.47 5.59 -26.28
C SER A 234 -12.62 6.85 -26.30
N SER A 235 -11.69 6.95 -27.25
CA SER A 235 -11.19 8.24 -27.73
C SER A 235 -11.76 8.52 -29.12
N LYS A 236 -12.80 9.36 -29.19
CA LYS A 236 -13.27 10.02 -30.42
C LYS A 236 -12.44 11.28 -30.73
N ASP A 237 -11.13 11.26 -30.48
CA ASP A 237 -10.28 12.39 -30.87
C ASP A 237 -9.08 11.89 -31.68
N GLY A 238 -9.12 12.21 -32.97
CA GLY A 238 -8.21 11.75 -34.01
C GLY A 238 -6.85 12.45 -33.98
N ARG A 239 -6.15 12.41 -32.84
CA ARG A 239 -4.73 12.80 -32.78
C ARG A 239 -3.87 11.55 -32.66
N ARG A 240 -3.44 11.04 -33.82
CA ARG A 240 -2.32 10.09 -33.94
C ARG A 240 -1.05 10.74 -33.38
N GLY A 241 -0.78 10.50 -32.11
CA GLY A 241 0.55 10.70 -31.51
C GLY A 241 1.50 9.64 -32.04
N ARG A 242 2.38 10.01 -32.97
CA ARG A 242 3.53 9.22 -33.39
C ARG A 242 4.56 9.18 -32.27
N ALA A 243 4.64 8.07 -31.53
CA ALA A 243 5.85 7.46 -30.99
C ALA A 243 5.44 6.21 -30.19
N LEU A 244 6.20 5.13 -30.33
CA LEU A 244 5.95 3.75 -29.84
C LEU A 244 5.28 2.80 -30.84
N GLU A 245 5.81 2.74 -32.08
CA GLU A 245 5.82 1.48 -32.82
C GLU A 245 7.02 0.65 -32.35
N GLN A 246 6.83 -0.19 -31.32
CA GLN A 246 7.47 -1.50 -31.23
C GLN A 246 6.50 -2.48 -30.54
N ASN A 247 5.78 -3.20 -31.40
CA ASN A 247 4.98 -4.42 -31.21
C ASN A 247 5.06 -5.13 -29.85
N VAL A 248 4.17 -4.76 -28.92
CA VAL A 248 3.66 -5.67 -27.89
C VAL A 248 2.12 -5.57 -27.91
N PRO A 249 1.39 -6.67 -28.16
CA PRO A 249 -0.07 -6.62 -28.24
C PRO A 249 -0.67 -6.37 -26.85
N TYR A 250 -1.59 -5.41 -26.81
CA TYR A 250 -2.29 -4.86 -25.64
C TYR A 250 -2.93 -5.91 -24.71
N SER A 251 -2.65 -5.76 -23.40
CA SER A 251 -3.45 -6.25 -22.28
C SER A 251 -3.28 -5.26 -21.11
N SER A 252 -4.26 -5.15 -20.22
CA SER A 252 -4.34 -4.12 -19.16
C SER A 252 -3.05 -4.02 -18.32
N ASP A 253 -2.26 -2.98 -18.50
CA ASP A 253 -1.07 -2.77 -17.68
C ASP A 253 -1.46 -2.37 -16.24
N LEU A 254 -1.35 -3.31 -15.30
CA LEU A 254 -1.48 -3.05 -13.86
C LEU A 254 -0.08 -3.08 -13.25
N LEU A 255 0.36 -1.98 -12.62
CA LEU A 255 1.66 -1.93 -11.96
C LEU A 255 1.51 -2.29 -10.48
N ALA A 256 2.16 -3.38 -10.07
CA ALA A 256 2.57 -3.57 -8.69
C ALA A 256 3.99 -3.01 -8.53
N LEU A 257 4.15 -1.97 -7.73
CA LEU A 257 5.48 -1.51 -7.31
C LEU A 257 5.73 -2.10 -5.92
N GLN A 258 6.77 -2.90 -5.77
CA GLN A 258 7.31 -3.24 -4.45
C GLN A 258 8.53 -2.34 -4.16
N PRO A 259 8.37 -1.23 -3.43
CA PRO A 259 9.46 -0.65 -2.68
C PRO A 259 9.95 -1.63 -1.60
N SER A 260 10.86 -2.55 -1.96
CA SER A 260 11.68 -3.22 -0.94
C SER A 260 12.87 -2.34 -0.61
N ILE A 261 12.74 -1.54 0.45
CA ILE A 261 13.86 -0.82 1.05
C ILE A 261 14.66 -1.82 1.91
N GLN A 262 15.45 -2.68 1.28
CA GLN A 262 16.60 -3.29 1.95
C GLN A 262 17.73 -2.23 1.94
N ARG A 263 17.85 -1.48 3.03
CA ARG A 263 18.89 -0.46 3.20
C ARG A 263 20.27 -1.10 3.26
N SER A 264 21.05 -0.95 2.20
CA SER A 264 22.51 -0.80 2.33
C SER A 264 22.81 0.71 2.27
N GLN A 265 22.99 1.30 3.46
CA GLN A 265 23.54 2.63 3.75
C GLN A 265 22.86 3.88 3.13
N GLU A 266 22.45 4.77 4.05
CA GLU A 266 22.30 6.25 3.93
C GLU A 266 21.59 6.85 2.70
N GLN A 267 20.25 6.94 2.77
CA GLN A 267 19.45 8.17 2.61
C GLN A 267 17.95 7.83 2.57
N THR A 268 17.14 8.63 3.27
CA THR A 268 15.67 8.55 3.24
C THR A 268 15.17 9.09 1.88
N PRO A 269 14.26 8.41 1.16
CA PRO A 269 13.65 8.99 -0.03
C PRO A 269 12.92 10.29 0.36
N THR A 270 13.20 11.35 -0.38
CA THR A 270 12.58 12.66 -0.18
C THR A 270 11.20 12.69 -0.84
N SER A 271 10.34 13.64 -0.47
CA SER A 271 9.08 13.89 -1.18
C SER A 271 9.30 14.07 -2.70
N LYS A 272 10.46 14.60 -3.10
CA LYS A 272 10.87 14.71 -4.50
C LYS A 272 11.09 13.37 -5.21
N ASP A 273 11.51 12.31 -4.52
CA ASP A 273 11.77 11.00 -5.13
C ASP A 273 10.49 10.22 -5.44
N LEU A 274 9.44 10.42 -4.63
CA LEU A 274 8.09 9.92 -4.91
C LEU A 274 7.37 10.78 -5.95
N LEU A 275 7.53 12.12 -5.90
CA LEU A 275 7.01 13.02 -6.93
C LEU A 275 7.71 12.83 -8.28
N ALA A 276 8.98 12.43 -8.31
CA ALA A 276 9.72 12.10 -9.54
C ALA A 276 9.19 10.85 -10.25
N LEU A 277 8.35 10.04 -9.61
CA LEU A 277 7.60 8.97 -10.27
C LEU A 277 6.43 9.51 -11.11
N GLN A 278 5.88 10.70 -10.77
CA GLN A 278 4.69 11.25 -11.42
C GLN A 278 4.84 11.45 -12.93
N PRO A 279 5.94 12.03 -13.47
CA PRO A 279 6.08 12.26 -14.91
C PRO A 279 6.34 10.98 -15.72
N SER A 280 6.94 9.96 -15.09
CA SER A 280 7.22 8.67 -15.73
C SER A 280 5.97 7.78 -15.75
N ILE A 281 5.15 7.86 -14.70
CA ILE A 281 3.82 7.23 -14.61
C ILE A 281 2.79 7.95 -15.49
N GLN A 282 2.86 9.28 -15.62
CA GLN A 282 2.05 10.06 -16.56
C GLN A 282 2.45 9.81 -18.02
N ARG A 283 3.71 9.51 -18.31
CA ARG A 283 4.12 9.11 -19.68
C ARG A 283 3.70 7.69 -20.05
N LEU A 284 3.38 6.88 -19.06
CA LEU A 284 2.69 5.60 -19.26
C LEU A 284 1.15 5.77 -19.22
N ALA A 285 0.60 6.93 -18.81
CA ALA A 285 -0.83 7.27 -18.76
C ALA A 285 -1.34 7.81 -20.11
#